data_AF-A0A5M3XW83-F1
#
_entry.id   AF-A0A5M3XW83-F1
#
_cell.length_a   1.000
_cell.length_b   1.000
_cell.length_c   1.000
_cell.angle_alpha   90.00
_cell.angle_beta   90.00
_cell.angle_gamma   90.00
#
_symmetry.space_group_name_H-M   'P 1'
#
loop_
_entity.id
_entity.type
_entity.pdbx_description
1 polymer ?
#
loop_
_entity_poly.entity_id
_entity_poly.type
_entity_poly.pdbx_seq_one_letter_code
_entity_poly.pdbx_strand_id
1 'polypeptide(L)'
;MVDIDWPADFGNWLDRLEADARAGDEHSRLMLVFTARALDQLRNLSEPPDQEEETATLRWVRQSRRYPLWRVSHAYHPEVAVRLICWFPPDTGKAVVALFVRGEAMTEPENTMFVRGNEHLDRLLSDPQLAAEVAQAHEAAEEMDRAYAMNLAMIRKAGQMTQVEVARKLGVGQGVVSRLENRNDMLLSTLYDYLMATGADSASIVVTVHGSRIELDLGQLRHTHPHQRSA
;
A
#
# COMPACT_ATOMS: atom_id res chain seq x y z
N MET A 1 4.77 -19.26 -0.48
CA MET A 1 5.78 -18.49 0.25
C MET A 1 6.90 -18.20 -0.72
N VAL A 2 7.18 -16.93 -0.94
CA VAL A 2 8.23 -16.46 -1.85
C VAL A 2 9.56 -16.44 -1.11
N ASP A 3 10.59 -16.87 -1.82
CA ASP A 3 11.96 -16.81 -1.33
C ASP A 3 12.47 -15.38 -1.44
N ILE A 4 13.02 -14.84 -0.36
CA ILE A 4 13.56 -13.48 -0.34
C ILE A 4 15.08 -13.56 -0.34
N ASP A 5 15.68 -12.94 -1.35
CA ASP A 5 17.13 -12.72 -1.40
C ASP A 5 17.42 -11.23 -1.18
N TRP A 6 18.51 -10.91 -0.48
CA TRP A 6 18.93 -9.53 -0.24
C TRP A 6 20.46 -9.40 -0.15
N PRO A 7 21.03 -8.19 -0.30
CA PRO A 7 22.46 -7.96 -0.12
C PRO A 7 22.96 -8.43 1.26
N ALA A 8 24.14 -9.05 1.34
CA ALA A 8 24.71 -9.46 2.62
C ALA A 8 24.80 -8.30 3.64
N ASP A 9 25.12 -7.10 3.17
CA ASP A 9 25.18 -5.89 4.01
C ASP A 9 23.82 -5.49 4.60
N PHE A 10 22.72 -5.81 3.92
CA PHE A 10 21.37 -5.62 4.46
C PHE A 10 21.12 -6.57 5.64
N GLY A 11 21.56 -7.83 5.54
CA GLY A 11 21.52 -8.78 6.65
C GLY A 11 22.35 -8.31 7.86
N ASN A 12 23.59 -7.87 7.62
CA ASN A 12 24.46 -7.32 8.67
C ASN A 12 23.86 -6.07 9.34
N TRP A 13 23.10 -5.27 8.59
CA TRP A 13 22.40 -4.11 9.12
C TRP A 13 21.18 -4.51 9.97
N LEU A 14 20.42 -5.55 9.59
CA LEU A 14 19.35 -6.11 10.42
C LEU A 14 19.88 -6.65 11.75
N ASP A 15 21.00 -7.39 11.74
CA ASP A 15 21.62 -7.90 12.97
C ASP A 15 22.02 -6.76 13.92
N ARG A 16 22.50 -5.63 13.38
CA ARG A 16 22.80 -4.43 14.19
C ARG A 16 21.55 -3.78 14.76
N LEU A 17 20.50 -3.59 13.95
CA LEU A 17 19.22 -3.08 14.44
C LEU A 17 18.65 -3.94 15.56
N GLU A 18 18.74 -5.26 15.42
CA GLU A 18 18.29 -6.19 16.45
C GLU A 18 19.09 -6.03 17.75
N ALA A 19 20.41 -5.92 17.66
CA ALA A 19 21.26 -5.70 18.82
C ALA A 19 20.94 -4.36 19.53
N ASP A 20 20.78 -3.28 18.76
CA ASP A 20 20.47 -1.95 19.29
C ASP A 20 19.06 -1.90 19.91
N ALA A 21 18.08 -2.54 19.27
CA ALA A 21 16.72 -2.68 19.80
C ALA A 21 16.71 -3.47 21.12
N ARG A 22 17.50 -4.56 21.22
CA ARG A 22 17.67 -5.33 22.47
C ARG A 22 18.39 -4.54 23.56
N ALA A 23 19.26 -3.59 23.18
CA ALA A 23 19.90 -2.65 24.09
C ALA A 23 18.96 -1.52 24.56
N GLY A 24 17.74 -1.45 24.03
CA GLY A 24 16.70 -0.49 24.42
C GLY A 24 16.58 0.73 23.51
N ASP A 25 17.22 0.74 22.32
CA ASP A 25 17.06 1.83 21.36
C ASP A 25 15.69 1.73 20.64
N GLU A 26 14.77 2.61 21.02
CA GLU A 26 13.38 2.62 20.52
C GLU A 26 13.31 2.88 19.01
N HIS A 27 14.16 3.77 18.49
CA HIS A 27 14.21 4.04 17.05
C HIS A 27 14.63 2.79 16.26
N SER A 28 15.66 2.08 16.71
CA SER A 28 16.11 0.82 16.09
C SER A 28 15.05 -0.27 16.21
N ARG A 29 14.31 -0.33 17.32
CA ARG A 29 13.18 -1.24 17.47
C ARG A 29 12.10 -0.97 16.44
N LEU A 30 11.67 0.28 16.27
CA LEU A 30 10.68 0.67 15.26
C LEU A 30 11.16 0.36 13.83
N MET A 31 12.42 0.68 13.52
CA MET A 31 13.01 0.37 12.21
C MET A 31 13.05 -1.15 11.96
N LEU A 32 13.36 -1.95 12.97
CA LEU A 32 13.37 -3.41 12.89
C LEU A 32 11.97 -3.97 12.64
N VAL A 33 10.97 -3.50 13.41
CA VAL A 33 9.56 -3.92 13.26
C VAL A 33 9.05 -3.65 11.85
N PHE A 34 9.17 -2.41 11.35
CA PHE A 34 8.63 -2.08 10.03
C PHE A 34 9.40 -2.75 8.90
N THR A 35 10.70 -3.00 9.08
CA THR A 35 11.48 -3.75 8.08
C THR A 35 11.09 -5.22 8.07
N ALA A 36 10.99 -5.86 9.24
CA ALA A 36 10.55 -7.25 9.36
C ALA A 36 9.13 -7.43 8.81
N ARG A 37 8.21 -6.48 9.06
CA ARG A 37 6.87 -6.47 8.48
C ARG A 37 6.89 -6.39 6.96
N ALA A 38 7.73 -5.52 6.39
CA ALA A 38 7.84 -5.38 4.93
C ALA A 38 8.42 -6.65 4.28
N LEU A 39 9.41 -7.30 4.91
CA LEU A 39 9.96 -8.58 4.47
C LEU A 39 8.91 -9.69 4.59
N ASP A 40 8.18 -9.74 5.69
CA ASP A 40 7.11 -10.72 5.89
C ASP A 40 5.97 -10.56 4.88
N GLN A 41 5.59 -9.31 4.55
CA GLN A 41 4.65 -9.04 3.46
C GLN A 41 5.13 -9.66 2.14
N LEU A 42 6.39 -9.45 1.78
CA LEU A 42 6.97 -10.02 0.54
C LEU A 42 7.00 -11.55 0.57
N ARG A 43 7.38 -12.14 1.71
CA ARG A 43 7.45 -13.60 1.92
C ARG A 43 6.10 -14.27 1.69
N ASN A 44 5.03 -13.59 2.11
CA ASN A 44 3.68 -14.14 2.08
C ASN A 44 2.94 -13.87 0.76
N LEU A 45 3.57 -13.21 -0.21
CA LEU A 45 3.02 -13.15 -1.56
C LEU A 45 2.95 -14.56 -2.16
N SER A 46 1.83 -14.87 -2.82
CA SER A 46 1.66 -16.11 -3.59
C SER A 46 2.38 -16.06 -4.92
N GLU A 47 2.43 -14.88 -5.55
CA GLU A 47 3.03 -14.60 -6.84
C GLU A 47 3.52 -13.15 -6.90
N PRO A 48 4.37 -12.79 -7.88
CA PRO A 48 4.74 -11.40 -8.12
C PRO A 48 3.49 -10.54 -8.38
N PRO A 49 3.38 -9.35 -7.76
CA PRO A 49 2.21 -8.48 -7.92
C PRO A 49 2.11 -7.86 -9.32
N ASP A 50 0.90 -7.61 -9.79
CA ASP A 50 0.61 -6.79 -10.97
C ASP A 50 0.29 -5.32 -10.59
N GLN A 51 0.48 -4.38 -11.52
CA GLN A 51 0.10 -2.97 -11.35
C GLN A 51 -1.37 -2.77 -10.97
N GLU A 52 -2.26 -3.67 -11.39
CA GLU A 52 -3.67 -3.60 -10.97
C GLU A 52 -3.88 -3.91 -9.48
N GLU A 53 -2.89 -4.49 -8.81
CA GLU A 53 -2.90 -4.90 -7.40
C GLU A 53 -2.15 -3.93 -6.48
N GLU A 54 -1.79 -2.73 -6.97
CA GLU A 54 -1.17 -1.69 -6.13
C GLU A 54 -2.04 -1.36 -4.90
N THR A 55 -1.38 -1.27 -3.75
CA THR A 55 -1.97 -0.82 -2.49
C THR A 55 -1.28 0.45 -1.98
N ALA A 56 -1.65 0.96 -0.81
CA ALA A 56 -0.88 2.05 -0.20
C ALA A 56 0.49 1.56 0.26
N THR A 57 0.56 0.32 0.77
CA THR A 57 1.80 -0.30 1.25
C THR A 57 2.65 -0.98 0.19
N LEU A 58 2.10 -1.36 -0.96
CA LEU A 58 2.83 -2.00 -2.06
C LEU A 58 2.57 -1.26 -3.37
N ARG A 59 3.61 -0.60 -3.91
CA ARG A 59 3.47 0.22 -5.13
C ARG A 59 4.52 -0.08 -6.19
N TRP A 60 4.10 -0.01 -7.43
CA TRP A 60 4.98 -0.05 -8.58
C TRP A 60 5.81 1.24 -8.70
N VAL A 61 7.09 1.09 -9.03
CA VAL A 61 8.01 2.19 -9.25
C VAL A 61 8.11 2.47 -10.74
N ARG A 62 7.44 3.54 -11.19
CA ARG A 62 7.28 3.93 -12.60
C ARG A 62 8.58 4.15 -13.39
N GLN A 63 9.72 4.37 -12.73
CA GLN A 63 11.02 4.62 -13.35
C GLN A 63 11.98 3.42 -13.27
N SER A 64 11.46 2.21 -13.50
CA SER A 64 12.28 1.00 -13.51
C SER A 64 12.94 0.75 -14.87
N ARG A 65 14.26 0.54 -14.93
CA ARG A 65 15.00 0.31 -16.18
C ARG A 65 15.02 -1.16 -16.61
N ARG A 66 15.62 -2.03 -15.79
CA ARG A 66 15.95 -3.42 -16.17
C ARG A 66 14.93 -4.45 -15.69
N TYR A 67 14.38 -4.26 -14.49
CA TYR A 67 13.36 -5.12 -13.88
C TYR A 67 12.24 -4.24 -13.31
N PRO A 68 10.97 -4.64 -13.38
CA PRO A 68 9.89 -3.95 -12.67
C PRO A 68 10.21 -3.85 -11.17
N LEU A 69 10.34 -2.62 -10.70
CA LEU A 69 10.66 -2.34 -9.30
C LEU A 69 9.37 -2.08 -8.52
N TRP A 70 9.35 -2.59 -7.30
CA TRP A 70 8.26 -2.46 -6.35
C TRP A 70 8.77 -1.82 -5.08
N ARG A 71 7.92 -1.02 -4.45
CA ARG A 71 8.19 -0.37 -3.17
C ARG A 71 7.22 -0.89 -2.14
N VAL A 72 7.76 -1.44 -1.06
CA VAL A 72 7.02 -1.75 0.16
C VAL A 72 7.17 -0.61 1.15
N SER A 73 6.08 -0.18 1.78
CA SER A 73 6.00 0.90 2.77
C SER A 73 5.14 0.46 3.95
N HIS A 74 5.14 1.23 5.04
CA HIS A 74 4.31 0.98 6.22
C HIS A 74 3.26 2.09 6.40
N ALA A 75 2.25 1.82 7.23
CA ALA A 75 1.31 2.84 7.71
C ALA A 75 2.08 3.98 8.39
N TYR A 76 1.57 5.21 8.29
CA TYR A 76 2.27 6.38 8.80
C TYR A 76 2.73 6.21 10.24
N HIS A 77 4.02 6.41 10.48
CA HIS A 77 4.61 6.49 11.81
C HIS A 77 5.38 7.81 11.91
N PRO A 78 5.24 8.59 12.99
CA PRO A 78 5.86 9.92 13.08
C PRO A 78 7.38 9.88 13.17
N GLU A 79 7.95 8.79 13.72
CA GLU A 79 9.38 8.74 14.06
C GLU A 79 10.28 8.05 13.03
N VAL A 80 9.68 7.23 12.15
CA VAL A 80 10.44 6.39 11.22
C VAL A 80 9.76 6.33 9.86
N ALA A 81 10.58 6.17 8.81
CA ALA A 81 10.11 6.02 7.45
C ALA A 81 10.91 4.91 6.75
N VAL A 82 10.41 3.68 6.84
CA VAL A 82 11.00 2.50 6.19
C VAL A 82 10.40 2.30 4.80
N ARG A 83 11.27 2.11 3.81
CA ARG A 83 10.90 1.73 2.44
C ARG A 83 11.86 0.68 1.92
N LEU A 84 11.31 -0.45 1.51
CA LEU A 84 12.07 -1.46 0.77
C LEU A 84 11.78 -1.30 -0.72
N ILE A 85 12.81 -1.34 -1.53
CA ILE A 85 12.66 -1.53 -2.98
C ILE A 85 13.02 -2.97 -3.29
N CYS A 86 12.18 -3.66 -4.04
CA CYS A 86 12.43 -5.02 -4.49
C CYS A 86 12.05 -5.20 -5.95
N TRP A 87 12.50 -6.31 -6.53
CA TRP A 87 12.02 -6.79 -7.82
C TRP A 87 11.81 -8.29 -7.76
N PHE A 88 11.09 -8.81 -8.74
CA PHE A 88 10.77 -10.23 -8.86
C PHE A 88 11.44 -10.77 -10.14
N PRO A 89 12.56 -11.50 -10.04
CA PRO A 89 13.19 -12.09 -11.22
C PRO A 89 12.25 -13.11 -11.88
N PRO A 90 12.06 -13.04 -13.21
CA PRO A 90 11.15 -13.95 -13.93
C PRO A 90 11.47 -15.41 -13.65
N ASP A 91 10.42 -16.24 -13.51
CA ASP A 91 10.51 -17.71 -13.40
C ASP A 91 11.32 -18.24 -12.20
N THR A 92 11.64 -17.40 -11.21
CA THR A 92 12.39 -17.81 -10.03
C THR A 92 11.54 -18.07 -8.80
N GLY A 93 10.33 -17.49 -8.73
CA GLY A 93 9.52 -17.50 -7.51
C GLY A 93 10.16 -16.72 -6.34
N LYS A 94 11.10 -15.81 -6.64
CA LYS A 94 11.85 -15.03 -5.66
C LYS A 94 11.45 -13.56 -5.65
N ALA A 95 11.58 -12.92 -4.49
CA ALA A 95 11.65 -11.48 -4.32
C ALA A 95 13.09 -11.10 -3.98
N VAL A 96 13.68 -10.16 -4.71
CA VAL A 96 15.02 -9.65 -4.41
C VAL A 96 14.92 -8.23 -3.90
N VAL A 97 15.37 -7.98 -2.68
CA VAL A 97 15.42 -6.63 -2.10
C VAL A 97 16.64 -5.90 -2.66
N ALA A 98 16.41 -4.80 -3.38
CA ALA A 98 17.44 -4.00 -4.04
C ALA A 98 18.02 -2.91 -3.15
N LEU A 99 17.19 -2.33 -2.29
CA LEU A 99 17.51 -1.08 -1.63
C LEU A 99 16.85 -1.00 -0.26
N PHE A 100 17.60 -0.42 0.66
CA PHE A 100 17.13 0.07 1.94
C PHE A 100 17.46 1.56 2.04
N VAL A 101 16.45 2.43 2.13
CA VAL A 101 16.69 3.88 2.19
C VAL A 101 16.59 4.37 3.62
N ARG A 102 17.74 4.74 4.20
CA ARG A 102 17.84 5.76 5.25
C ARG A 102 18.30 7.06 4.58
N GLY A 103 17.36 7.86 4.05
CA GLY A 103 17.62 9.24 3.59
C GLY A 103 18.61 9.52 2.45
N GLU A 104 19.44 8.58 1.97
CA GLU A 104 20.43 8.84 0.91
C GLU A 104 20.35 7.83 -0.24
N ALA A 105 20.53 8.33 -1.47
CA ALA A 105 20.53 7.53 -2.69
C ALA A 105 21.82 6.72 -2.81
N MET A 106 21.70 5.48 -3.32
CA MET A 106 22.81 4.53 -3.39
C MET A 106 23.46 4.50 -4.79
N THR A 107 24.78 4.44 -4.80
CA THR A 107 25.62 3.96 -5.89
C THR A 107 25.64 2.43 -5.88
N GLU A 108 25.36 1.78 -7.02
CA GLU A 108 25.47 0.32 -7.15
C GLU A 108 26.91 -0.15 -6.87
N PRO A 109 27.16 -1.05 -5.90
CA PRO A 109 28.44 -1.73 -5.81
C PRO A 109 28.46 -2.86 -6.84
N GLU A 110 29.40 -2.83 -7.78
CA GLU A 110 29.59 -3.81 -8.87
C GLU A 110 29.88 -5.26 -8.39
N ASN A 111 29.81 -5.55 -7.08
CA ASN A 111 30.12 -6.87 -6.52
C ASN A 111 29.26 -7.24 -5.29
N THR A 112 27.96 -6.92 -5.32
CA THR A 112 27.04 -7.20 -4.20
C THR A 112 26.67 -8.69 -4.16
N MET A 113 27.09 -9.40 -3.12
CA MET A 113 26.67 -10.79 -2.87
C MET A 113 25.25 -10.80 -2.27
N PHE A 114 24.33 -11.48 -2.94
CA PHE A 114 22.98 -11.72 -2.44
C PHE A 114 22.93 -13.02 -1.65
N VAL A 115 22.25 -12.99 -0.50
CA VAL A 115 22.05 -14.15 0.38
C VAL A 115 20.56 -14.39 0.60
N ARG A 116 20.21 -15.64 0.85
CA ARG A 116 18.84 -16.03 1.19
C ARG A 116 18.49 -15.49 2.57
N GLY A 117 17.39 -14.75 2.67
CA GLY A 117 16.98 -14.03 3.86
C GLY A 117 15.94 -14.72 4.74
N ASN A 118 15.20 -15.71 4.22
CA ASN A 118 14.08 -16.33 4.94
C ASN A 118 14.47 -16.87 6.33
N GLU A 119 15.59 -17.60 6.44
CA GLU A 119 16.04 -18.16 7.73
C GLU A 119 16.39 -17.06 8.75
N HIS A 120 16.87 -15.92 8.28
CA HIS A 120 17.13 -14.76 9.13
C HIS A 120 15.80 -14.15 9.60
N LEU A 121 14.83 -13.98 8.70
CA LEU A 121 13.51 -13.48 9.06
C LEU A 121 12.78 -14.42 10.03
N ASP A 122 12.90 -15.73 9.84
CA ASP A 122 12.34 -16.74 10.75
C ASP A 122 12.97 -16.63 12.15
N ARG A 123 14.28 -16.38 12.23
CA ARG A 123 14.97 -16.12 13.49
C ARG A 123 14.47 -14.86 14.18
N LEU A 124 14.31 -13.76 13.45
CA LEU A 124 13.76 -12.51 14.00
C LEU A 124 12.35 -12.74 14.55
N LEU A 125 11.47 -13.36 13.77
CA LEU A 125 10.08 -13.61 14.15
C LEU A 125 9.91 -14.74 15.17
N SER A 126 10.99 -15.42 15.58
CA SER A 126 10.97 -16.34 16.71
C SER A 126 10.91 -15.63 18.07
N ASP A 127 11.28 -14.33 18.13
CA ASP A 127 11.02 -13.48 19.28
C ASP A 127 9.51 -13.14 19.34
N PRO A 128 8.77 -13.62 20.36
CA PRO A 128 7.32 -13.39 20.45
C PRO A 128 6.95 -11.91 20.53
N GLN A 129 7.81 -11.08 21.12
CA GLN A 129 7.52 -9.65 21.25
C GLN A 129 7.64 -8.95 19.89
N LEU A 130 8.71 -9.24 19.14
CA LEU A 130 8.87 -8.72 17.79
C LEU A 130 7.76 -9.23 16.86
N ALA A 131 7.40 -10.52 16.96
CA ALA A 131 6.30 -11.08 16.17
C ALA A 131 4.96 -10.39 16.44
N ALA A 132 4.65 -10.08 17.70
CA ALA A 132 3.43 -9.35 18.06
C ALA A 132 3.43 -7.92 17.50
N GLU A 133 4.55 -7.20 17.58
CA GLU A 133 4.69 -5.85 17.02
C GLU A 133 4.60 -5.85 15.48
N VAL A 134 5.17 -6.86 14.81
CA VAL A 134 5.04 -7.05 13.37
C VAL A 134 3.59 -7.34 12.97
N ALA A 135 2.86 -8.15 13.74
CA ALA A 135 1.44 -8.41 13.51
C ALA A 135 0.61 -7.12 13.64
N GLN A 136 0.85 -6.31 14.67
CA GLN A 136 0.20 -5.00 14.82
C GLN A 136 0.53 -4.06 13.64
N ALA A 137 1.78 -4.06 13.18
CA ALA A 137 2.19 -3.27 12.02
C ALA A 137 1.51 -3.75 10.72
N HIS A 138 1.21 -5.04 10.59
CA HIS A 138 0.37 -5.56 9.50
C HIS A 138 -1.08 -5.09 9.61
N GLU A 139 -1.70 -5.17 10.78
CA GLU A 139 -3.08 -4.70 10.97
C GLU A 139 -3.22 -3.22 10.62
N ALA A 140 -2.27 -2.38 11.03
CA ALA A 140 -2.24 -0.95 10.69
C ALA A 140 -2.03 -0.71 9.19
N ALA A 141 -1.16 -1.51 8.55
CA ALA A 141 -0.94 -1.46 7.11
C ALA A 141 -2.18 -1.89 6.32
N GLU A 142 -2.86 -2.96 6.75
CA GLU A 142 -4.11 -3.40 6.16
C GLU A 142 -5.22 -2.37 6.35
N GLU A 143 -5.29 -1.70 7.50
CA GLU A 143 -6.25 -0.62 7.71
C GLU A 143 -5.97 0.56 6.78
N MET A 144 -4.70 0.94 6.60
CA MET A 144 -4.31 1.94 5.62
C MET A 144 -4.62 1.49 4.19
N ASP A 145 -4.36 0.23 3.85
CA ASP A 145 -4.68 -0.33 2.55
C ASP A 145 -6.19 -0.40 2.33
N ARG A 146 -6.99 -0.69 3.36
CA ARG A 146 -8.47 -0.60 3.35
C ARG A 146 -8.95 0.83 3.17
N ALA A 147 -8.37 1.79 3.88
CA ALA A 147 -8.69 3.21 3.75
C ALA A 147 -8.28 3.77 2.38
N TYR A 148 -7.16 3.30 1.83
CA TYR A 148 -6.72 3.60 0.47
C TYR A 148 -7.60 2.91 -0.56
N ALA A 149 -7.99 1.67 -0.30
CA ALA A 149 -8.94 0.88 -1.07
C ALA A 149 -10.34 1.51 -1.04
N MET A 150 -10.73 2.24 0.01
CA MET A 150 -11.94 3.06 0.01
C MET A 150 -11.90 4.20 -1.03
N ASN A 151 -10.84 4.30 -1.86
CA ASN A 151 -10.94 4.89 -3.18
C ASN A 151 -11.96 4.18 -4.06
N LEU A 152 -12.65 5.00 -4.82
CA LEU A 152 -13.54 4.66 -5.92
C LEU A 152 -13.15 3.40 -6.74
N ALA A 153 -11.86 3.15 -6.95
CA ALA A 153 -11.35 1.96 -7.64
C ALA A 153 -11.85 0.62 -7.06
N MET A 154 -11.99 0.49 -5.75
CA MET A 154 -12.45 -0.78 -5.15
C MET A 154 -13.95 -0.95 -5.22
N ILE A 155 -14.69 0.15 -5.16
CA ILE A 155 -16.14 0.13 -5.37
C ILE A 155 -16.42 -0.29 -6.81
N ARG A 156 -15.61 0.19 -7.76
CA ARG A 156 -15.62 -0.30 -9.15
C ARG A 156 -15.28 -1.80 -9.25
N LYS A 157 -14.22 -2.27 -8.59
CA LYS A 157 -13.84 -3.69 -8.61
C LYS A 157 -14.91 -4.58 -7.96
N ALA A 158 -15.53 -4.14 -6.86
CA ALA A 158 -16.64 -4.84 -6.21
C ALA A 158 -17.88 -4.92 -7.12
N GLY A 159 -18.12 -3.88 -7.92
CA GLY A 159 -19.10 -3.89 -9.00
C GLY A 159 -18.70 -4.73 -10.22
N GLN A 160 -17.55 -5.41 -10.20
CA GLN A 160 -16.99 -6.20 -11.30
C GLN A 160 -16.81 -5.42 -12.60
N MET A 161 -16.44 -4.14 -12.50
CA MET A 161 -16.31 -3.24 -13.65
C MET A 161 -14.87 -2.83 -13.92
N THR A 162 -14.53 -2.61 -15.18
CA THR A 162 -13.28 -1.98 -15.63
C THR A 162 -13.38 -0.46 -15.63
N GLN A 163 -12.25 0.26 -15.60
CA GLN A 163 -12.25 1.73 -15.68
C GLN A 163 -12.88 2.23 -16.98
N VAL A 164 -12.75 1.48 -18.08
CA VAL A 164 -13.36 1.81 -19.39
C VAL A 164 -14.88 1.73 -19.32
N GLU A 165 -15.42 0.74 -18.60
CA GLU A 165 -16.87 0.57 -18.46
C GLU A 165 -17.48 1.63 -17.56
N VAL A 166 -16.82 1.99 -16.46
CA VAL A 166 -17.22 3.12 -15.62
C VAL A 166 -17.15 4.43 -16.41
N ALA A 167 -16.08 4.64 -17.18
CA ALA A 167 -15.92 5.82 -18.04
C ALA A 167 -17.08 5.93 -19.06
N ARG A 168 -17.45 4.81 -19.68
CA ARG A 168 -18.58 4.72 -20.61
C ARG A 168 -19.91 5.09 -19.93
N LYS A 169 -20.17 4.56 -18.73
CA LYS A 169 -21.39 4.89 -17.97
C LYS A 169 -21.44 6.34 -17.53
N LEU A 170 -20.29 6.94 -17.23
CA LEU A 170 -20.16 8.36 -16.86
C LEU A 170 -20.10 9.31 -18.07
N GLY A 171 -20.00 8.80 -19.30
CA GLY A 171 -19.84 9.61 -20.50
C GLY A 171 -18.51 10.37 -20.58
N VAL A 172 -17.46 9.88 -19.90
CA VAL A 172 -16.12 10.49 -19.86
C VAL A 172 -15.05 9.57 -20.43
N GLY A 173 -13.84 10.07 -20.66
CA GLY A 173 -12.69 9.24 -21.05
C GLY A 173 -12.11 8.45 -19.88
N GLN A 174 -11.51 7.28 -20.13
CA GLN A 174 -10.90 6.43 -19.10
C GLN A 174 -9.82 7.15 -18.26
N GLY A 175 -9.05 8.07 -18.86
CA GLY A 175 -8.08 8.90 -18.13
C GLY A 175 -8.70 9.91 -17.15
N VAL A 176 -10.01 10.19 -17.26
CA VAL A 176 -10.76 10.96 -16.25
C VAL A 176 -11.07 10.07 -15.04
N VAL A 177 -11.52 8.83 -15.29
CA VAL A 177 -11.80 7.83 -14.24
C VAL A 177 -10.54 7.50 -13.44
N SER A 178 -9.42 7.26 -14.11
CA SER A 178 -8.13 7.04 -13.45
C SER A 178 -7.70 8.22 -12.55
N ARG A 179 -7.98 9.47 -12.96
CA ARG A 179 -7.73 10.65 -12.12
C ARG A 179 -8.72 10.78 -10.97
N LEU A 180 -9.99 10.46 -11.18
CA LEU A 180 -11.01 10.46 -10.13
C LEU A 180 -10.69 9.45 -9.04
N GLU A 181 -10.29 8.23 -9.43
CA GLU A 181 -9.86 7.18 -8.51
C GLU A 181 -8.57 7.51 -7.74
N ASN A 182 -7.83 8.54 -8.15
CA ASN A 182 -6.58 8.99 -7.51
C ASN A 182 -6.69 10.37 -6.84
N ARG A 183 -7.88 10.98 -6.81
CA ARG A 183 -8.11 12.33 -6.26
C ARG A 183 -8.55 12.26 -4.80
N ASN A 184 -7.88 13.05 -3.95
CA ASN A 184 -8.21 13.19 -2.52
C ASN A 184 -9.34 14.19 -2.24
N ASP A 185 -9.74 14.98 -3.23
CA ASP A 185 -10.81 15.97 -3.13
C ASP A 185 -11.66 15.95 -4.40
N MET A 186 -12.98 15.87 -4.23
CA MET A 186 -13.96 15.89 -5.30
C MET A 186 -15.31 16.36 -4.78
N LEU A 187 -16.12 16.92 -5.67
CA LEU A 187 -17.50 17.28 -5.35
C LEU A 187 -18.29 16.03 -4.95
N LEU A 188 -19.17 16.16 -3.96
CA LEU A 188 -20.05 15.06 -3.52
C LEU A 188 -20.92 14.53 -4.66
N SER A 189 -21.30 15.39 -5.61
CA SER A 189 -22.02 14.98 -6.82
C SER A 189 -21.19 14.07 -7.72
N THR A 190 -19.89 14.36 -7.88
CA THR A 190 -18.95 13.53 -8.66
C THR A 190 -18.71 12.19 -7.99
N LEU A 191 -18.56 12.19 -6.66
CA LEU A 191 -18.47 10.96 -5.87
C LEU A 191 -19.74 10.11 -6.03
N TYR A 192 -20.91 10.70 -5.84
CA TYR A 192 -22.20 10.02 -6.00
C TYR A 192 -22.37 9.41 -7.41
N ASP A 193 -22.14 10.21 -8.46
CA ASP A 193 -22.27 9.73 -9.85
C ASP A 193 -21.34 8.56 -10.13
N TYR A 194 -20.11 8.59 -9.60
CA TYR A 194 -19.18 7.47 -9.70
C TYR A 194 -19.73 6.22 -8.98
N LEU A 195 -20.16 6.35 -7.72
CA LEU A 195 -20.65 5.22 -6.91
C LEU A 195 -21.85 4.51 -7.58
N MET A 196 -22.78 5.30 -8.12
CA MET A 196 -23.93 4.76 -8.86
C MET A 196 -23.49 4.11 -10.18
N ALA A 197 -22.53 4.69 -10.90
CA ALA A 197 -22.00 4.09 -12.13
C ALA A 197 -21.33 2.73 -11.87
N THR A 198 -20.70 2.56 -10.70
CA THR A 198 -20.11 1.28 -10.27
C THR A 198 -21.11 0.25 -9.78
N GLY A 199 -22.41 0.59 -9.72
CA GLY A 199 -23.47 -0.35 -9.35
C GLY A 199 -23.84 -0.34 -7.88
N ALA A 200 -23.54 0.72 -7.14
CA ALA A 200 -24.08 0.90 -5.80
C ALA A 200 -25.59 1.15 -5.86
N ASP A 201 -26.36 0.50 -4.97
CA ASP A 201 -27.81 0.71 -4.87
C ASP A 201 -28.17 2.02 -4.15
N SER A 202 -27.30 2.45 -3.22
CA SER A 202 -27.42 3.71 -2.47
C SER A 202 -26.05 4.19 -1.98
N ALA A 203 -25.93 5.47 -1.63
CA ALA A 203 -24.71 6.06 -1.10
C ALA A 203 -25.03 7.10 -0.02
N SER A 204 -24.38 7.01 1.14
CA SER A 204 -24.57 7.93 2.27
C SER A 204 -23.25 8.29 2.94
N ILE A 205 -23.20 9.47 3.57
CA ILE A 205 -22.13 9.89 4.48
C ILE A 205 -22.63 9.69 5.90
N VAL A 206 -21.81 9.07 6.74
CA VAL A 206 -22.13 8.93 8.16
C VAL A 206 -21.15 9.70 9.02
N VAL A 207 -21.68 10.58 9.87
CA VAL A 207 -20.93 11.40 10.81
C VAL A 207 -21.31 11.01 12.24
N THR A 208 -20.33 10.91 13.14
CA THR A 208 -20.59 10.69 14.57
C THR A 208 -20.27 11.97 15.35
N VAL A 209 -21.24 12.49 16.09
CA VAL A 209 -21.09 13.71 16.90
C VAL A 209 -21.60 13.42 18.31
N HIS A 210 -20.74 13.55 19.32
CA HIS A 210 -21.08 13.26 20.74
C HIS A 210 -21.76 11.88 20.94
N GLY A 211 -21.28 10.85 20.23
CA GLY A 211 -21.86 9.50 20.29
C GLY A 211 -23.15 9.30 19.48
N SER A 212 -23.68 10.35 18.85
CA SER A 212 -24.83 10.27 17.94
C SER A 212 -24.35 10.02 16.51
N ARG A 213 -24.82 8.93 15.90
CA ARG A 213 -24.56 8.59 14.49
C ARG A 213 -25.61 9.27 13.60
N ILE A 214 -25.16 10.15 12.71
CA ILE A 214 -26.00 10.91 11.78
C ILE A 214 -25.66 10.44 10.37
N GLU A 215 -26.66 9.94 9.64
CA GLU A 215 -26.53 9.52 8.26
C GLU A 215 -27.12 10.57 7.32
N LEU A 216 -26.34 10.98 6.32
CA LEU A 216 -26.74 11.87 5.24
C LEU A 216 -26.75 11.12 3.92
N ASP A 217 -27.92 11.05 3.27
CA ASP A 217 -28.07 10.49 1.94
C ASP A 217 -27.45 11.42 0.88
N LEU A 218 -26.48 10.92 0.11
CA LEU A 218 -25.81 11.67 -0.94
C LEU A 218 -26.73 11.96 -2.14
N GLY A 219 -27.71 11.10 -2.41
CA GLY A 219 -28.72 11.30 -3.45
C GLY A 219 -29.62 12.49 -3.15
N GLN A 220 -30.02 12.67 -1.89
CA GLN A 220 -30.83 13.83 -1.49
C GLN A 220 -30.05 15.14 -1.61
N LEU A 221 -28.77 15.14 -1.24
CA LEU A 221 -27.89 16.31 -1.34
C LEU A 221 -27.72 16.78 -2.79
N ARG A 222 -27.76 15.86 -3.77
CA ARG A 222 -27.68 16.18 -5.20
C ARG A 222 -28.86 17.04 -5.67
N HIS A 223 -30.06 16.83 -5.14
CA HIS A 223 -31.27 17.51 -5.58
C HIS A 223 -31.41 18.95 -5.05
N THR A 224 -30.57 19.37 -4.10
CA THR A 224 -30.60 20.72 -3.50
C THR A 224 -29.97 21.81 -4.38
N HIS A 225 -29.33 21.46 -5.50
CA HIS A 225 -28.82 22.43 -6.49
C HIS A 225 -29.49 22.22 -7.86
N PRO A 226 -30.55 22.98 -8.20
CA PRO A 226 -31.10 22.98 -9.54
C PRO A 226 -30.09 23.58 -10.52
N HIS A 227 -29.79 22.86 -11.58
CA HIS A 227 -29.08 23.37 -12.75
C HIS A 227 -29.74 24.68 -13.23
N GLN A 228 -29.07 25.82 -13.06
CA GLN A 228 -29.32 26.98 -13.90
C GLN A 228 -28.83 26.64 -15.31
N ARG A 229 -29.75 26.20 -16.17
CA ARG A 229 -29.54 26.16 -17.62
C ARG A 229 -29.57 27.59 -18.14
N SER A 230 -28.43 28.11 -18.54
CA SER A 230 -28.34 29.30 -19.38
C SER A 230 -28.86 28.97 -20.78
N ALA A 231 -29.78 29.80 -21.27
CA ALA A 231 -30.31 29.79 -22.63
C ALA A 231 -29.26 30.22 -23.67
#